data_AF-A0A486XBI6-F1
#
_entry.id   AF-A0A486XBI6-F1
#
_cell.length_a   1.000
_cell.length_b   1.000
_cell.length_c   1.000
_cell.angle_alpha   90.00
_cell.angle_beta   90.00
_cell.angle_gamma   90.00
#
_symmetry.space_group_name_H-M   'P 1'
#
loop_
_entity.id
_entity.type
_entity.pdbx_description
1 polymer ?
#
loop_
_entity_poly.entity_id
_entity_poly.type
_entity_poly.pdbx_seq_one_letter_code
_entity_poly.pdbx_strand_id
1 'polypeptide(L)'
;MTEQTFIPGKDAALEDSIAKFQQKLTALGFDIEEASWLNPVPNVWSVHIRDKDCPQCFTNGKGASKKAALASALGEYFERLSTNYFFADYYLGQALANAPFVHYPNEKWFEIEDETELPEGILDDKLLAYYDPNGELTPDLLIDLQSGNAERGIVAMPYVRQSDNQRVYIPQSIIANLYVSNGMSAGNSLFEARVQGLSEVFERYVKNKIIAEAISLPLIPQDVMQRYPAVQKAIATLEQEGFPILAYDASLGGKYPVICVVLLNPQNGTCFASFGAHPNFGVALERTVTELLQGRSLKDLDVFTPPSFNNDDVAEHANLETHFIDSSGLISWDLFKQESDYPFVDWDFSGTTEQEYQNLMAIFQALNQEVYIMDYQHLGVYACRIIVPGMSDIYPADDLIYANNNMGMDWREILLDLPHFHHDQDTYQELLDELDEQGIDDATRVREFIGIVPPPKSGWTTLRIGELKAMLYLATQDLENALDWANWTLNMNQSVFTPERANYYRCLVNSLELFLDENRDPAQYRAVFEKMYGKSAVEFAWNAIQGGNPFYDLLADDEHLQQFHAHQKLLNAYHKLQKAKTDYWQSAV
;
A
#
# COMPACT_ATOMS: atom_id res chain seq x y z
N MET A 1 -23.17 31.95 -16.10
CA MET A 1 -22.33 30.90 -16.68
C MET A 1 -21.35 30.51 -15.59
N THR A 2 -21.36 29.26 -15.17
CA THR A 2 -20.33 28.68 -14.30
C THR A 2 -19.00 28.68 -15.04
N GLU A 3 -17.90 28.96 -14.34
CA GLU A 3 -16.54 28.88 -14.87
C GLU A 3 -16.23 27.44 -15.31
N GLN A 4 -15.59 27.26 -16.47
CA GLN A 4 -15.15 25.94 -16.97
C GLN A 4 -13.66 25.99 -17.32
N THR A 5 -12.89 25.09 -16.70
CA THR A 5 -11.45 24.97 -16.87
C THR A 5 -11.11 23.61 -17.48
N PHE A 6 -10.55 23.60 -18.70
CA PHE A 6 -10.05 22.40 -19.37
C PHE A 6 -8.53 22.35 -19.26
N ILE A 7 -8.00 21.20 -18.83
CA ILE A 7 -6.56 20.94 -18.76
C ILE A 7 -6.17 19.83 -19.77
N PRO A 8 -4.93 19.81 -20.26
CA PRO A 8 -4.49 18.78 -21.22
C PRO A 8 -4.66 17.35 -20.66
N GLY A 9 -5.07 16.42 -21.53
CA GLY A 9 -5.28 15.01 -21.17
C GLY A 9 -6.57 14.70 -20.40
N LYS A 10 -7.50 15.66 -20.28
CA LYS A 10 -8.81 15.47 -19.63
C LYS A 10 -9.97 15.71 -20.58
N ASP A 11 -10.96 14.83 -20.55
CA ASP A 11 -12.14 14.83 -21.42
C ASP A 11 -13.30 15.67 -20.84
N ALA A 12 -13.15 16.24 -19.65
CA ALA A 12 -14.13 17.12 -19.01
C ALA A 12 -13.47 18.29 -18.30
N ALA A 13 -14.26 19.35 -18.04
CA ALA A 13 -13.81 20.46 -17.22
C ALA A 13 -13.61 20.03 -15.75
N LEU A 14 -12.70 20.68 -15.04
CA LEU A 14 -12.40 20.38 -13.64
C LEU A 14 -13.64 20.56 -12.75
N GLU A 15 -14.41 21.63 -12.97
CA GLU A 15 -15.60 21.94 -12.20
C GLU A 15 -16.69 20.88 -12.37
N ASP A 16 -16.86 20.37 -13.59
CA ASP A 16 -17.84 19.33 -13.90
C ASP A 16 -17.42 17.99 -13.26
N SER A 17 -16.11 17.67 -13.30
CA SER A 17 -15.55 16.47 -12.67
C SER A 17 -15.76 16.49 -11.15
N ILE A 18 -15.39 17.59 -10.49
CA ILE A 18 -15.54 17.77 -9.04
C ILE A 18 -17.02 17.63 -8.63
N ALA A 19 -17.91 18.35 -9.31
CA ALA A 19 -19.34 18.32 -9.00
C ALA A 19 -19.93 16.91 -9.17
N LYS A 20 -19.59 16.24 -10.28
CA LYS A 20 -20.03 14.87 -10.57
C LYS A 20 -19.54 13.91 -9.48
N PHE A 21 -18.24 13.94 -9.15
CA PHE A 21 -17.65 13.01 -8.18
C PHE A 21 -18.21 13.23 -6.78
N GLN A 22 -18.30 14.47 -6.30
CA GLN A 22 -18.90 14.79 -5.00
C GLN A 22 -20.36 14.34 -4.91
N GLN A 23 -21.16 14.61 -5.96
CA GLN A 23 -22.56 14.18 -5.99
C GLN A 23 -22.68 12.65 -5.93
N LYS A 24 -21.82 11.93 -6.66
CA LYS A 24 -21.82 10.46 -6.69
C LYS A 24 -21.40 9.85 -5.35
N LEU A 25 -20.35 10.37 -4.70
CA LEU A 25 -19.93 9.91 -3.37
C LEU A 25 -21.04 10.10 -2.34
N THR A 26 -21.67 11.27 -2.30
CA THR A 26 -22.82 11.54 -1.41
C THR A 26 -23.98 10.60 -1.70
N ALA A 27 -24.29 10.32 -2.98
CA ALA A 27 -25.37 9.39 -3.35
C ALA A 27 -25.07 7.93 -2.96
N LEU A 28 -23.79 7.54 -2.94
CA LEU A 28 -23.31 6.24 -2.45
C LEU A 28 -23.23 6.18 -0.92
N GLY A 29 -23.44 7.31 -0.23
CA GLY A 29 -23.43 7.39 1.23
C GLY A 29 -22.04 7.60 1.85
N PHE A 30 -21.05 8.06 1.09
CA PHE A 30 -19.73 8.44 1.61
C PHE A 30 -19.72 9.92 1.97
N ASP A 31 -19.35 10.27 3.21
CA ASP A 31 -19.23 11.65 3.70
C ASP A 31 -17.76 12.07 3.69
N ILE A 32 -17.31 12.61 2.56
CA ILE A 32 -15.91 12.97 2.33
C ILE A 32 -15.62 14.39 2.82
N GLU A 33 -14.56 14.54 3.61
CA GLU A 33 -13.99 15.83 3.99
C GLU A 33 -12.62 16.09 3.36
N GLU A 34 -12.35 17.35 3.06
CA GLU A 34 -11.01 17.84 2.72
C GLU A 34 -10.25 18.16 4.02
N ALA A 35 -9.36 17.26 4.45
CA ALA A 35 -8.74 17.37 5.78
C ALA A 35 -7.55 18.34 5.81
N SER A 36 -6.76 18.42 4.74
CA SER A 36 -5.61 19.33 4.64
C SER A 36 -5.31 19.74 3.21
N TRP A 37 -4.75 20.94 3.05
CA TRP A 37 -4.38 21.54 1.77
C TRP A 37 -2.96 22.08 1.82
N LEU A 38 -2.20 21.88 0.76
CA LEU A 38 -0.86 22.43 0.59
C LEU A 38 -0.71 23.13 -0.78
N ASN A 39 0.08 24.19 -0.78
CA ASN A 39 0.55 24.89 -1.97
C ASN A 39 1.98 25.39 -1.71
N PRO A 40 2.97 24.47 -1.62
CA PRO A 40 4.31 24.81 -1.15
C PRO A 40 5.08 25.72 -2.11
N VAL A 41 4.81 25.64 -3.41
CA VAL A 41 5.38 26.52 -4.45
C VAL A 41 4.30 26.86 -5.49
N PRO A 42 4.48 27.93 -6.30
CA PRO A 42 3.50 28.29 -7.33
C PRO A 42 3.21 27.13 -8.28
N ASN A 43 1.93 26.93 -8.59
CA ASN A 43 1.45 25.89 -9.50
C ASN A 43 1.70 24.46 -9.02
N VAL A 44 1.84 24.23 -7.71
CA VAL A 44 1.89 22.87 -7.14
C VAL A 44 0.96 22.81 -5.94
N TRP A 45 -0.16 22.12 -6.10
CA TRP A 45 -1.16 21.93 -5.05
C TRP A 45 -1.28 20.46 -4.68
N SER A 46 -1.55 20.20 -3.41
CA SER A 46 -2.03 18.90 -2.96
C SER A 46 -3.14 19.03 -1.91
N VAL A 47 -3.97 17.99 -1.82
CA VAL A 47 -5.08 17.90 -0.86
C VAL A 47 -5.19 16.48 -0.35
N HIS A 48 -5.42 16.34 0.96
CA HIS A 48 -5.80 15.08 1.57
C HIS A 48 -7.31 15.05 1.80
N ILE A 49 -7.99 14.02 1.32
CA ILE A 49 -9.43 13.81 1.55
C ILE A 49 -9.67 12.45 2.20
N ARG A 50 -10.72 12.33 3.03
CA ARG A 50 -11.06 11.07 3.71
C ARG A 50 -12.56 10.97 4.01
N ASP A 51 -13.05 9.75 4.23
CA ASP A 51 -14.37 9.52 4.80
C ASP A 51 -14.37 9.83 6.31
N LYS A 52 -15.34 10.64 6.76
CA LYS A 52 -15.52 10.93 8.19
C LYS A 52 -15.93 9.69 9.00
N ASP A 53 -16.67 8.78 8.39
CA ASP A 53 -17.17 7.58 9.04
C ASP A 53 -16.07 6.51 9.18
N CYS A 54 -15.19 6.42 8.18
CA CYS A 54 -14.10 5.44 8.08
C CYS A 54 -12.79 6.12 7.64
N PRO A 55 -11.98 6.63 8.59
CA PRO A 55 -10.74 7.35 8.28
C PRO A 55 -9.66 6.52 7.56
N GLN A 56 -9.80 5.19 7.48
CA GLN A 56 -8.96 4.30 6.68
C GLN A 56 -9.18 4.51 5.18
N CYS A 57 -10.36 5.00 4.77
CA CYS A 57 -10.65 5.36 3.39
C CYS A 57 -10.23 6.82 3.13
N PHE A 58 -9.04 7.02 2.57
CA PHE A 58 -8.52 8.34 2.23
C PHE A 58 -7.70 8.31 0.95
N THR A 59 -7.60 9.46 0.28
CA THR A 59 -6.77 9.64 -0.92
C THR A 59 -6.08 10.99 -0.89
N ASN A 60 -5.06 11.12 -1.73
CA ASN A 60 -4.36 12.38 -1.92
C ASN A 60 -4.52 12.85 -3.36
N GLY A 61 -4.80 14.13 -3.54
CA GLY A 61 -4.83 14.77 -4.85
C GLY A 61 -3.61 15.63 -5.08
N LYS A 62 -3.21 15.74 -6.34
CA LYS A 62 -2.12 16.62 -6.79
C LYS A 62 -2.50 17.32 -8.09
N GLY A 63 -1.93 18.51 -8.33
CA GLY A 63 -2.09 19.19 -9.61
C GLY A 63 -1.64 20.65 -9.62
N ALA A 64 -1.62 21.28 -10.80
CA ALA A 64 -1.13 22.65 -10.94
C ALA A 64 -2.07 23.75 -10.42
N SER A 65 -3.27 23.39 -9.98
CA SER A 65 -4.22 24.31 -9.35
C SER A 65 -5.00 23.61 -8.25
N LYS A 66 -5.62 24.41 -7.36
CA LYS A 66 -6.48 23.89 -6.30
C LYS A 66 -7.59 22.98 -6.83
N LYS A 67 -8.26 23.37 -7.93
CA LYS A 67 -9.32 22.56 -8.56
C LYS A 67 -8.76 21.24 -9.14
N ALA A 68 -7.60 21.30 -9.79
CA ALA A 68 -6.96 20.10 -10.34
C ALA A 68 -6.60 19.09 -9.23
N ALA A 69 -6.05 19.56 -8.12
CA ALA A 69 -5.75 18.72 -6.97
C ALA A 69 -7.03 18.09 -6.37
N LEU A 70 -8.13 18.84 -6.22
CA LEU A 70 -9.39 18.27 -5.74
C LEU A 70 -9.97 17.22 -6.70
N ALA A 71 -9.98 17.52 -8.01
CA ALA A 71 -10.43 16.57 -9.02
C ALA A 71 -9.58 15.28 -8.99
N SER A 72 -8.26 15.41 -8.82
CA SER A 72 -7.33 14.30 -8.66
C SER A 72 -7.66 13.45 -7.42
N ALA A 73 -7.85 14.08 -6.25
CA ALA A 73 -8.14 13.35 -5.01
C ALA A 73 -9.44 12.56 -5.12
N LEU A 74 -10.49 13.19 -5.67
CA LEU A 74 -11.80 12.58 -5.88
C LEU A 74 -11.75 11.46 -6.93
N GLY A 75 -10.97 11.65 -8.00
CA GLY A 75 -10.72 10.62 -9.01
C GLY A 75 -10.04 9.39 -8.40
N GLU A 76 -8.94 9.60 -7.67
CA GLU A 76 -8.25 8.54 -6.91
C GLU A 76 -9.22 7.86 -5.92
N TYR A 77 -10.13 8.61 -5.30
CA TYR A 77 -11.13 8.02 -4.39
C TYR A 77 -12.05 7.04 -5.12
N PHE A 78 -12.53 7.38 -6.32
CA PHE A 78 -13.33 6.46 -7.14
C PHE A 78 -12.52 5.28 -7.67
N GLU A 79 -11.25 5.48 -7.99
CA GLU A 79 -10.32 4.42 -8.36
C GLU A 79 -10.20 3.40 -7.23
N ARG A 80 -9.85 3.84 -6.01
CA ARG A 80 -9.68 2.97 -4.84
C ARG A 80 -10.99 2.32 -4.39
N LEU A 81 -12.12 3.02 -4.44
CA LEU A 81 -13.43 2.41 -4.16
C LEU A 81 -13.79 1.35 -5.21
N SER A 82 -13.61 1.64 -6.50
CA SER A 82 -14.03 0.73 -7.58
C SER A 82 -13.23 -0.56 -7.59
N THR A 83 -11.97 -0.50 -7.17
CA THR A 83 -11.02 -1.61 -7.11
C THR A 83 -10.99 -2.30 -5.74
N ASN A 84 -11.86 -1.91 -4.81
CA ASN A 84 -11.89 -2.36 -3.41
C ASN A 84 -10.56 -2.12 -2.65
N TYR A 85 -9.70 -1.22 -3.12
CA TYR A 85 -8.31 -1.15 -2.65
C TYR A 85 -8.16 -0.65 -1.22
N PHE A 86 -9.09 0.17 -0.69
CA PHE A 86 -9.09 0.53 0.74
C PHE A 86 -9.24 -0.67 1.68
N PHE A 87 -9.68 -1.81 1.14
CA PHE A 87 -10.03 -3.01 1.87
C PHE A 87 -9.02 -4.16 1.62
N ALA A 88 -7.97 -3.91 0.82
CA ALA A 88 -7.06 -4.95 0.33
C ALA A 88 -6.16 -5.56 1.42
N ASP A 89 -5.93 -4.83 2.52
CA ASP A 89 -5.09 -5.28 3.63
C ASP A 89 -5.91 -5.81 4.82
N TYR A 90 -7.20 -6.03 4.63
CA TYR A 90 -8.12 -6.36 5.72
C TYR A 90 -8.95 -7.60 5.42
N TYR A 91 -9.14 -8.42 6.44
CA TYR A 91 -10.18 -9.44 6.51
C TYR A 91 -11.56 -8.74 6.54
N LEU A 92 -12.55 -9.30 5.85
CA LEU A 92 -13.89 -8.70 5.74
C LEU A 92 -14.96 -9.41 6.57
N GLY A 93 -14.56 -10.37 7.40
CA GLY A 93 -15.46 -11.07 8.30
C GLY A 93 -16.22 -12.22 7.64
N GLN A 94 -16.56 -13.20 8.47
CA GLN A 94 -17.19 -14.45 8.05
C GLN A 94 -18.51 -14.26 7.30
N ALA A 95 -19.27 -13.21 7.62
CA ALA A 95 -20.54 -12.92 6.96
C ALA A 95 -20.35 -12.55 5.48
N LEU A 96 -19.31 -11.78 5.15
CA LEU A 96 -18.99 -11.41 3.77
C LEU A 96 -18.30 -12.57 3.04
N ALA A 97 -17.43 -13.32 3.72
CA ALA A 97 -16.79 -14.52 3.17
C ALA A 97 -17.80 -15.55 2.62
N ASN A 98 -19.00 -15.61 3.21
CA ASN A 98 -20.10 -16.50 2.82
C ASN A 98 -21.23 -15.82 2.03
N ALA A 99 -21.08 -14.54 1.67
CA ALA A 99 -22.06 -13.80 0.88
C ALA A 99 -22.07 -14.27 -0.59
N PRO A 100 -23.11 -13.95 -1.40
CA PRO A 100 -23.17 -14.34 -2.81
C PRO A 100 -21.92 -13.96 -3.62
N PHE A 101 -21.28 -12.85 -3.26
CA PHE A 101 -19.95 -12.47 -3.73
C PHE A 101 -19.19 -11.72 -2.61
N VAL A 102 -17.87 -11.82 -2.62
CA VAL A 102 -16.98 -11.07 -1.72
C VAL A 102 -16.58 -9.77 -2.42
N HIS A 103 -15.90 -9.86 -3.57
CA HIS A 103 -15.31 -8.74 -4.29
C HIS A 103 -16.26 -8.14 -5.32
N TYR A 104 -16.79 -8.94 -6.23
CA TYR A 104 -17.70 -8.47 -7.29
C TYR A 104 -18.70 -9.55 -7.73
N PRO A 105 -19.92 -9.18 -8.17
CA PRO A 105 -20.91 -10.15 -8.65
C PRO A 105 -20.47 -11.02 -9.84
N ASN A 106 -19.45 -10.60 -10.59
CA ASN A 106 -18.88 -11.32 -11.72
C ASN A 106 -17.55 -12.04 -11.39
N GLU A 107 -17.14 -12.06 -10.13
CA GLU A 107 -16.05 -12.93 -9.66
C GLU A 107 -16.40 -14.40 -9.90
N LYS A 108 -15.38 -15.25 -9.93
CA LYS A 108 -15.58 -16.69 -9.99
C LYS A 108 -14.77 -17.35 -8.89
N TRP A 109 -15.42 -18.27 -8.20
CA TRP A 109 -14.80 -19.15 -7.22
C TRP A 109 -14.44 -20.47 -7.89
N PHE A 110 -13.23 -20.94 -7.62
CA PHE A 110 -12.70 -22.20 -8.12
C PHE A 110 -12.47 -23.10 -6.90
N GLU A 111 -13.22 -24.18 -6.82
CA GLU A 111 -13.10 -25.17 -5.75
C GLU A 111 -11.71 -25.83 -5.76
N ILE A 112 -11.17 -26.10 -4.59
CA ILE A 112 -9.90 -26.82 -4.42
C ILE A 112 -10.23 -28.30 -4.35
N GLU A 113 -10.01 -29.01 -5.47
CA GLU A 113 -10.22 -30.46 -5.55
C GLU A 113 -8.97 -31.26 -5.14
N ASP A 114 -7.78 -30.67 -5.33
CA ASP A 114 -6.47 -31.21 -4.95
C ASP A 114 -5.66 -30.08 -4.28
N GLU A 115 -5.10 -30.33 -3.10
CA GLU A 115 -4.32 -29.35 -2.33
C GLU A 115 -2.94 -29.06 -2.95
N THR A 116 -2.55 -29.78 -4.01
CA THR A 116 -1.25 -29.66 -4.66
C THR A 116 -1.34 -29.18 -6.11
N GLU A 117 -2.54 -29.14 -6.71
CA GLU A 117 -2.74 -28.73 -8.10
C GLU A 117 -3.68 -27.52 -8.21
N LEU A 118 -3.27 -26.51 -8.97
CA LEU A 118 -4.10 -25.34 -9.24
C LEU A 118 -5.36 -25.70 -10.05
N PRO A 119 -6.56 -25.19 -9.70
CA PRO A 119 -7.79 -25.50 -10.42
C PRO A 119 -7.77 -25.10 -11.90
N GLU A 120 -8.35 -25.93 -12.78
CA GLU A 120 -8.46 -25.59 -14.19
C GLU A 120 -9.29 -24.30 -14.42
N GLY A 121 -8.78 -23.42 -15.29
CA GLY A 121 -9.49 -22.22 -15.74
C GLY A 121 -9.22 -20.95 -14.92
N ILE A 122 -8.35 -21.01 -13.91
CA ILE A 122 -7.63 -19.82 -13.44
C ILE A 122 -6.41 -19.59 -14.32
N LEU A 123 -6.02 -18.32 -14.46
CA LEU A 123 -4.90 -17.87 -15.29
C LEU A 123 -5.02 -18.32 -16.76
N ASP A 124 -4.00 -18.00 -17.54
CA ASP A 124 -3.74 -18.58 -18.85
C ASP A 124 -2.31 -19.15 -18.86
N ASP A 125 -1.94 -19.90 -19.90
CA ASP A 125 -0.62 -20.54 -19.99
C ASP A 125 0.55 -19.54 -19.82
N LYS A 126 0.38 -18.28 -20.28
CA LYS A 126 1.42 -17.26 -20.18
C LYS A 126 1.56 -16.76 -18.74
N LEU A 127 0.44 -16.53 -18.06
CA LEU A 127 0.43 -16.14 -16.66
C LEU A 127 0.93 -17.25 -15.75
N LEU A 128 0.52 -18.49 -15.99
CA LEU A 128 0.99 -19.64 -15.21
C LEU A 128 2.50 -19.81 -15.34
N ALA A 129 3.04 -19.75 -16.56
CA ALA A 129 4.49 -19.82 -16.79
C ALA A 129 5.27 -18.62 -16.19
N TYR A 130 4.60 -17.50 -15.91
CA TYR A 130 5.21 -16.32 -15.32
C TYR A 130 5.20 -16.36 -13.79
N TYR A 131 4.07 -16.67 -13.16
CA TYR A 131 3.95 -16.71 -11.70
C TYR A 131 4.44 -18.02 -11.09
N ASP A 132 4.39 -19.12 -11.84
CA ASP A 132 4.74 -20.44 -11.35
C ASP A 132 5.68 -21.18 -12.31
N PRO A 133 6.88 -20.64 -12.58
CA PRO A 133 7.82 -21.27 -13.51
C PRO A 133 8.34 -22.63 -13.02
N ASN A 134 8.28 -22.89 -11.71
CA ASN A 134 8.82 -24.09 -11.07
C ASN A 134 7.75 -25.10 -10.63
N GLY A 135 6.46 -24.76 -10.67
CA GLY A 135 5.39 -25.63 -10.16
C GLY A 135 5.33 -25.68 -8.64
N GLU A 136 5.61 -24.56 -7.98
CA GLU A 136 5.64 -24.40 -6.51
C GLU A 136 4.34 -23.82 -5.95
N LEU A 137 3.50 -23.19 -6.77
CA LEU A 137 2.23 -22.62 -6.31
C LEU A 137 1.20 -23.72 -6.00
N THR A 138 0.76 -23.75 -4.75
CA THR A 138 -0.36 -24.57 -4.27
C THR A 138 -1.63 -23.72 -4.09
N PRO A 139 -2.83 -24.33 -4.11
CA PRO A 139 -4.08 -23.59 -3.98
C PRO A 139 -4.26 -22.77 -2.69
N ASP A 140 -3.71 -23.22 -1.56
CA ASP A 140 -3.77 -22.53 -0.26
C ASP A 140 -3.07 -21.16 -0.31
N LEU A 141 -1.95 -21.05 -1.03
CA LEU A 141 -1.25 -19.79 -1.29
C LEU A 141 -2.11 -18.79 -2.08
N LEU A 142 -3.17 -19.25 -2.74
CA LEU A 142 -4.01 -18.41 -3.58
C LEU A 142 -5.36 -18.04 -2.96
N ILE A 143 -5.63 -18.43 -1.71
CA ILE A 143 -6.80 -17.96 -0.95
C ILE A 143 -6.66 -16.46 -0.64
N ASP A 144 -7.73 -15.69 -0.85
CA ASP A 144 -7.71 -14.25 -0.62
C ASP A 144 -7.87 -13.87 0.86
N LEU A 145 -7.06 -12.90 1.32
CA LEU A 145 -7.11 -12.36 2.68
C LEU A 145 -8.51 -11.87 3.09
N GLN A 146 -9.25 -11.27 2.16
CA GLN A 146 -10.54 -10.63 2.47
C GLN A 146 -11.59 -11.65 2.92
N SER A 147 -11.62 -12.82 2.28
CA SER A 147 -12.54 -13.89 2.63
C SER A 147 -11.97 -14.85 3.68
N GLY A 148 -10.67 -15.18 3.59
CA GLY A 148 -10.07 -16.27 4.35
C GLY A 148 -10.77 -17.62 4.19
N ASN A 149 -11.52 -17.82 3.10
CA ASN A 149 -12.46 -18.93 2.98
C ASN A 149 -11.92 -20.05 2.08
N ALA A 150 -11.00 -20.85 2.63
CA ALA A 150 -10.42 -21.99 1.93
C ALA A 150 -11.48 -23.02 1.47
N GLU A 151 -12.55 -23.24 2.26
CA GLU A 151 -13.64 -24.15 1.90
C GLU A 151 -14.39 -23.71 0.64
N ARG A 152 -14.48 -22.41 0.38
CA ARG A 152 -15.10 -21.86 -0.83
C ARG A 152 -14.15 -21.87 -2.04
N GLY A 153 -12.85 -21.95 -1.79
CA GLY A 153 -11.78 -22.06 -2.79
C GLY A 153 -11.18 -20.72 -3.22
N ILE A 154 -10.57 -20.69 -4.41
CA ILE A 154 -9.85 -19.52 -4.92
C ILE A 154 -10.80 -18.57 -5.64
N VAL A 155 -10.92 -17.34 -5.15
CA VAL A 155 -11.66 -16.28 -5.85
C VAL A 155 -10.79 -15.58 -6.88
N ALA A 156 -11.30 -15.46 -8.11
CA ALA A 156 -10.58 -14.86 -9.22
C ALA A 156 -11.41 -13.82 -9.99
N MET A 157 -10.71 -12.80 -10.47
CA MET A 157 -11.27 -11.62 -11.12
C MET A 157 -11.25 -11.75 -12.65
N PRO A 158 -12.33 -11.39 -13.36
CA PRO A 158 -12.46 -11.60 -14.81
C PRO A 158 -11.79 -10.48 -15.63
N TYR A 159 -10.48 -10.54 -15.80
CA TYR A 159 -9.75 -9.62 -16.68
C TYR A 159 -9.98 -9.95 -18.16
N VAL A 160 -9.89 -8.93 -19.02
CA VAL A 160 -9.92 -9.09 -20.48
C VAL A 160 -8.51 -8.95 -21.03
N ARG A 161 -8.01 -10.01 -21.66
CA ARG A 161 -6.74 -10.02 -22.40
C ARG A 161 -6.90 -9.19 -23.68
N GLN A 162 -6.05 -8.19 -23.88
CA GLN A 162 -6.28 -7.20 -24.93
C GLN A 162 -5.93 -7.69 -26.34
N SER A 163 -5.05 -8.69 -26.49
CA SER A 163 -4.67 -9.23 -27.80
C SER A 163 -5.79 -9.94 -28.55
N ASP A 164 -6.70 -10.60 -27.82
CA ASP A 164 -7.76 -11.44 -28.40
C ASP A 164 -9.14 -11.26 -27.74
N ASN A 165 -9.25 -10.35 -26.77
CA ASN A 165 -10.46 -10.03 -26.04
C ASN A 165 -11.05 -11.23 -25.28
N GLN A 166 -10.22 -12.22 -24.93
CA GLN A 166 -10.63 -13.34 -24.08
C GLN A 166 -10.67 -12.93 -22.61
N ARG A 167 -11.63 -13.52 -21.88
CA ARG A 167 -11.70 -13.39 -20.43
C ARG A 167 -10.74 -14.37 -19.78
N VAL A 168 -9.91 -13.87 -18.87
CA VAL A 168 -8.96 -14.63 -18.07
C VAL A 168 -9.24 -14.34 -16.59
N TYR A 169 -9.34 -15.40 -15.78
CA TYR A 169 -9.61 -15.28 -14.35
C TYR A 169 -8.30 -15.24 -13.57
N ILE A 170 -7.96 -14.09 -12.98
CA ILE A 170 -6.73 -13.91 -12.19
C ILE A 170 -7.08 -13.95 -10.70
N PRO A 171 -6.51 -14.85 -9.90
CA PRO A 171 -6.73 -14.93 -8.45
C PRO A 171 -6.54 -13.58 -7.74
N GLN A 172 -7.44 -13.25 -6.82
CA GLN A 172 -7.37 -12.00 -6.07
C GLN A 172 -6.11 -11.91 -5.21
N SER A 173 -5.63 -13.03 -4.66
CA SER A 173 -4.36 -13.16 -3.94
C SER A 173 -3.16 -12.68 -4.78
N ILE A 174 -3.05 -13.13 -6.04
CA ILE A 174 -1.99 -12.68 -6.96
C ILE A 174 -2.10 -11.17 -7.21
N ILE A 175 -3.32 -10.68 -7.42
CA ILE A 175 -3.57 -9.27 -7.67
C ILE A 175 -3.19 -8.41 -6.45
N ALA A 176 -3.51 -8.87 -5.24
CA ALA A 176 -3.27 -8.15 -4.01
C ALA A 176 -1.77 -8.13 -3.64
N ASN A 177 -1.09 -9.26 -3.72
CA ASN A 177 0.33 -9.38 -3.37
C ASN A 177 1.22 -8.66 -4.39
N LEU A 178 1.04 -8.90 -5.69
CA LEU A 178 2.06 -8.51 -6.68
C LEU A 178 1.85 -7.12 -7.29
N TYR A 179 0.59 -6.73 -7.49
CA TYR A 179 0.25 -5.54 -8.26
C TYR A 179 -0.17 -4.36 -7.41
N VAL A 180 -0.67 -4.61 -6.18
CA VAL A 180 -1.09 -3.59 -5.21
C VAL A 180 -1.86 -2.45 -5.92
N SER A 181 -1.56 -1.18 -5.69
CA SER A 181 -2.28 -0.09 -6.34
C SER A 181 -1.84 0.22 -7.78
N ASN A 182 -0.84 -0.46 -8.33
CA ASN A 182 -0.28 -0.09 -9.63
C ASN A 182 -1.23 -0.42 -10.79
N GLY A 183 -1.33 0.50 -11.75
CA GLY A 183 -2.15 0.31 -12.95
C GLY A 183 -3.65 0.47 -12.71
N MET A 184 -4.05 0.98 -11.54
CA MET A 184 -5.42 1.41 -11.28
C MET A 184 -5.65 2.80 -11.86
N SER A 185 -6.90 3.07 -12.28
CA SER A 185 -7.27 4.40 -12.74
C SER A 185 -8.76 4.65 -12.61
N ALA A 186 -9.15 5.92 -12.43
CA ALA A 186 -10.50 6.40 -12.70
C ALA A 186 -10.47 7.70 -13.51
N GLY A 187 -11.54 7.93 -14.29
CA GLY A 187 -11.58 9.05 -15.21
C GLY A 187 -12.98 9.46 -15.65
N ASN A 188 -13.05 10.57 -16.35
CA ASN A 188 -14.32 11.06 -16.89
C ASN A 188 -14.88 10.17 -18.01
N SER A 189 -13.98 9.49 -18.74
CA SER A 189 -14.27 8.59 -19.85
C SER A 189 -13.46 7.29 -19.74
N LEU A 190 -13.80 6.31 -20.57
CA LEU A 190 -13.08 5.03 -20.66
C LEU A 190 -11.61 5.24 -21.02
N PHE A 191 -11.34 5.98 -22.10
CA PHE A 191 -9.99 6.13 -22.60
C PHE A 191 -9.15 7.08 -21.74
N GLU A 192 -9.74 8.11 -21.11
CA GLU A 192 -9.02 8.97 -20.16
C GLU A 192 -8.42 8.14 -19.01
N ALA A 193 -9.22 7.25 -18.42
CA ALA A 193 -8.76 6.38 -17.33
C ALA A 193 -7.76 5.33 -17.83
N ARG A 194 -8.05 4.62 -18.92
CA ARG A 194 -7.09 3.63 -19.45
C ARG A 194 -5.75 4.24 -19.83
N VAL A 195 -5.73 5.45 -20.39
CA VAL A 195 -4.48 6.18 -20.68
C VAL A 195 -3.71 6.46 -19.39
N GLN A 196 -4.37 6.91 -18.33
CA GLN A 196 -3.67 7.15 -17.06
C GLN A 196 -3.17 5.85 -16.41
N GLY A 197 -3.97 4.78 -16.41
CA GLY A 197 -3.55 3.48 -15.89
C GLY A 197 -2.36 2.89 -16.65
N LEU A 198 -2.38 2.93 -18.00
CA LEU A 198 -1.25 2.48 -18.82
C LEU A 198 -0.01 3.36 -18.63
N SER A 199 -0.20 4.68 -18.48
CA SER A 199 0.89 5.59 -18.18
C SER A 199 1.53 5.26 -16.84
N GLU A 200 0.74 4.95 -15.81
CA GLU A 200 1.25 4.55 -14.50
C GLU A 200 2.07 3.25 -14.56
N VAL A 201 1.63 2.26 -15.36
CA VAL A 201 2.43 1.06 -15.63
C VAL A 201 3.79 1.43 -16.21
N PHE A 202 3.86 2.32 -17.20
CA PHE A 202 5.14 2.80 -17.72
C PHE A 202 5.94 3.59 -16.68
N GLU A 203 5.28 4.42 -15.88
CA GLU A 203 5.90 5.22 -14.81
C GLU A 203 6.69 4.33 -13.85
N ARG A 204 6.08 3.25 -13.36
CA ARG A 204 6.71 2.33 -12.40
C ARG A 204 7.71 1.39 -13.04
N TYR A 205 7.37 0.82 -14.20
CA TYR A 205 8.31 -0.02 -14.94
C TYR A 205 9.62 0.71 -15.24
N VAL A 206 9.52 1.92 -15.81
CA VAL A 206 10.69 2.70 -16.22
C VAL A 206 11.43 3.26 -15.01
N LYS A 207 10.73 3.67 -13.94
CA LYS A 207 11.34 4.02 -12.65
C LYS A 207 12.23 2.89 -12.13
N ASN A 208 11.66 1.68 -12.00
CA ASN A 208 12.40 0.53 -11.48
C ASN A 208 13.60 0.19 -12.37
N LYS A 209 13.43 0.22 -13.69
CA LYS A 209 14.51 0.01 -14.65
C LYS A 209 15.64 1.02 -14.50
N ILE A 210 15.33 2.31 -14.40
CA ILE A 210 16.33 3.39 -14.26
C ILE A 210 17.11 3.25 -12.96
N ILE A 211 16.42 2.95 -11.85
CA ILE A 211 17.05 2.81 -10.54
C ILE A 211 17.93 1.56 -10.52
N ALA A 212 17.37 0.39 -10.83
CA ALA A 212 18.07 -0.89 -10.73
C ALA A 212 19.24 -1.03 -11.72
N GLU A 213 19.15 -0.44 -12.91
CA GLU A 213 20.23 -0.47 -13.90
C GLU A 213 21.19 0.74 -13.77
N ALA A 214 21.03 1.58 -12.74
CA ALA A 214 21.83 2.77 -12.47
C ALA A 214 22.00 3.69 -13.70
N ILE A 215 20.89 3.99 -14.40
CA ILE A 215 20.92 4.62 -15.73
C ILE A 215 21.25 6.12 -15.67
N SER A 216 22.23 6.52 -16.48
CA SER A 216 22.51 7.85 -17.04
C SER A 216 21.38 8.54 -17.78
N LEU A 217 20.56 9.40 -17.17
CA LEU A 217 19.52 10.13 -17.89
C LEU A 217 20.00 11.48 -18.48
N PRO A 218 19.53 11.86 -19.70
CA PRO A 218 19.78 13.17 -20.27
C PRO A 218 18.89 14.26 -19.65
N LEU A 219 19.49 15.41 -19.31
CA LEU A 219 18.75 16.59 -18.86
C LEU A 219 17.81 17.11 -19.96
N ILE A 220 16.63 17.58 -19.57
CA ILE A 220 15.71 18.27 -20.47
C ILE A 220 16.31 19.65 -20.84
N PRO A 221 16.53 19.94 -22.13
CA PRO A 221 17.10 21.22 -22.56
C PRO A 221 16.27 22.43 -22.14
N GLN A 222 16.95 23.55 -21.89
CA GLN A 222 16.29 24.76 -21.38
C GLN A 222 15.25 25.35 -22.35
N ASP A 223 15.47 25.23 -23.66
CA ASP A 223 14.53 25.65 -24.71
C ASP A 223 13.26 24.78 -24.73
N VAL A 224 13.38 23.49 -24.41
CA VAL A 224 12.23 22.59 -24.20
C VAL A 224 11.47 22.96 -22.93
N MET A 225 12.19 23.21 -21.83
CA MET A 225 11.58 23.63 -20.56
C MET A 225 10.80 24.95 -20.69
N GLN A 226 11.23 25.87 -21.58
CA GLN A 226 10.55 27.16 -21.81
C GLN A 226 9.13 27.02 -22.35
N ARG A 227 8.75 25.85 -22.89
CA ARG A 227 7.38 25.55 -23.31
C ARG A 227 6.41 25.41 -22.12
N TYR A 228 6.94 25.19 -20.90
CA TYR A 228 6.16 24.90 -19.69
C TYR A 228 6.46 25.90 -18.56
N PRO A 229 6.09 27.18 -18.74
CA PRO A 229 6.46 28.26 -17.80
C PRO A 229 5.91 28.07 -16.39
N ALA A 230 4.77 27.39 -16.23
CA ALA A 230 4.20 27.08 -14.92
C ALA A 230 5.12 26.15 -14.11
N VAL A 231 5.64 25.11 -14.75
CA VAL A 231 6.59 24.16 -14.15
C VAL A 231 7.94 24.83 -13.89
N GLN A 232 8.46 25.61 -14.85
CA GLN A 232 9.70 26.36 -14.64
C GLN A 232 9.61 27.29 -13.43
N LYS A 233 8.45 27.93 -13.22
CA LYS A 233 8.24 28.77 -12.05
C LYS A 233 8.26 27.98 -10.74
N ALA A 234 7.67 26.78 -10.71
CA ALA A 234 7.71 25.89 -9.55
C ALA A 234 9.15 25.48 -9.23
N ILE A 235 9.88 25.00 -10.24
CA ILE A 235 11.29 24.60 -10.13
C ILE A 235 12.17 25.76 -9.64
N ALA A 236 12.07 26.93 -10.28
CA ALA A 236 12.84 28.10 -9.88
C ALA A 236 12.54 28.56 -8.44
N THR A 237 11.32 28.32 -7.94
CA THR A 237 10.99 28.60 -6.53
C THR A 237 11.67 27.61 -5.60
N LEU A 238 11.69 26.31 -5.93
CA LEU A 238 12.43 25.29 -5.14
C LEU A 238 13.93 25.61 -5.09
N GLU A 239 14.52 25.99 -6.22
CA GLU A 239 15.94 26.36 -6.28
C GLU A 239 16.25 27.61 -5.45
N GLN A 240 15.35 28.60 -5.44
CA GLN A 240 15.47 29.80 -4.59
C GLN A 240 15.39 29.47 -3.10
N GLU A 241 14.62 28.45 -2.73
CA GLU A 241 14.52 27.92 -1.36
C GLU A 241 15.70 26.99 -1.00
N GLY A 242 16.65 26.80 -1.92
CA GLY A 242 17.89 26.06 -1.68
C GLY A 242 17.83 24.58 -2.03
N PHE A 243 16.84 24.15 -2.82
CA PHE A 243 16.71 22.79 -3.33
C PHE A 243 17.02 22.73 -4.83
N PRO A 244 18.26 22.38 -5.25
CA PRO A 244 18.58 22.19 -6.66
C PRO A 244 17.70 21.12 -7.29
N ILE A 245 17.20 21.39 -8.50
CA ILE A 245 16.32 20.48 -9.24
C ILE A 245 16.98 20.05 -10.55
N LEU A 246 16.90 18.76 -10.84
CA LEU A 246 17.36 18.18 -12.09
C LEU A 246 16.16 17.56 -12.80
N ALA A 247 15.83 18.06 -13.99
CA ALA A 247 14.72 17.55 -14.80
C ALA A 247 15.29 16.73 -15.97
N TYR A 248 14.92 15.45 -16.02
CA TYR A 248 15.45 14.46 -16.93
C TYR A 248 14.38 13.90 -17.86
N ASP A 249 14.76 13.65 -19.10
CA ASP A 249 13.99 12.79 -19.99
C ASP A 249 14.27 11.33 -19.63
N ALA A 250 13.24 10.64 -19.16
CA ALA A 250 13.29 9.24 -18.75
C ALA A 250 12.72 8.30 -19.82
N SER A 251 12.55 8.77 -21.06
CA SER A 251 11.98 7.97 -22.14
C SER A 251 12.83 6.81 -22.63
N LEU A 252 14.09 6.74 -22.20
CA LEU A 252 15.10 5.77 -22.63
C LEU A 252 15.25 5.75 -24.16
N GLY A 253 15.53 6.94 -24.72
CA GLY A 253 15.69 7.14 -26.16
C GLY A 253 14.37 7.27 -26.92
N GLY A 254 13.35 7.87 -26.30
CA GLY A 254 12.04 8.11 -26.92
C GLY A 254 11.13 6.87 -26.96
N LYS A 255 11.43 5.84 -26.17
CA LYS A 255 10.69 4.58 -26.16
C LYS A 255 9.47 4.61 -25.24
N TYR A 256 9.56 5.33 -24.14
CA TYR A 256 8.52 5.39 -23.11
C TYR A 256 8.12 6.84 -22.80
N PRO A 257 6.85 7.10 -22.42
CA PRO A 257 6.35 8.47 -22.17
C PRO A 257 6.61 8.92 -20.72
N VAL A 258 7.88 8.89 -20.27
CA VAL A 258 8.26 9.06 -18.85
C VAL A 258 9.23 10.22 -18.64
N ILE A 259 9.02 10.96 -17.55
CA ILE A 259 9.89 12.03 -17.05
C ILE A 259 10.40 11.65 -15.66
N CYS A 260 11.62 12.07 -15.33
CA CYS A 260 12.18 12.01 -13.99
C CYS A 260 12.55 13.42 -13.53
N VAL A 261 12.22 13.79 -12.29
CA VAL A 261 12.66 15.04 -11.67
C VAL A 261 13.27 14.70 -10.32
N VAL A 262 14.52 15.10 -10.12
CA VAL A 262 15.24 14.87 -8.88
C VAL A 262 15.40 16.18 -8.11
N LEU A 263 15.02 16.15 -6.83
CA LEU A 263 15.33 17.19 -5.86
C LEU A 263 16.59 16.81 -5.08
N LEU A 264 17.53 17.75 -4.95
CA LEU A 264 18.68 17.62 -4.07
C LEU A 264 18.47 18.47 -2.83
N ASN A 265 18.83 17.94 -1.65
CA ASN A 265 18.83 18.70 -0.40
C ASN A 265 20.28 18.87 0.10
N PRO A 266 20.92 20.03 -0.15
CA PRO A 266 22.30 20.28 0.25
C PRO A 266 22.51 20.34 1.77
N GLN A 267 21.45 20.47 2.57
CA GLN A 267 21.57 20.59 4.03
C GLN A 267 21.91 19.26 4.70
N ASN A 268 21.47 18.14 4.12
CA ASN A 268 21.70 16.78 4.63
C ASN A 268 22.35 15.83 3.59
N GLY A 269 22.58 16.30 2.36
CA GLY A 269 23.24 15.51 1.31
C GLY A 269 22.35 14.43 0.68
N THR A 270 21.04 14.61 0.73
CA THR A 270 20.05 13.63 0.26
C THR A 270 19.49 13.99 -1.12
N CYS A 271 18.89 13.01 -1.79
CA CYS A 271 18.14 13.23 -3.03
C CYS A 271 16.77 12.56 -2.99
N PHE A 272 15.82 13.10 -3.74
CA PHE A 272 14.50 12.51 -3.95
C PHE A 272 14.18 12.51 -5.44
N ALA A 273 14.07 11.31 -6.03
CA ALA A 273 13.70 11.11 -7.42
C ALA A 273 12.20 10.86 -7.56
N SER A 274 11.50 11.80 -8.20
CA SER A 274 10.11 11.64 -8.63
C SER A 274 10.04 11.22 -10.09
N PHE A 275 9.05 10.40 -10.43
CA PHE A 275 8.78 9.95 -11.80
C PHE A 275 7.33 10.23 -12.15
N GLY A 276 7.08 10.58 -13.42
CA GLY A 276 5.75 10.86 -13.93
C GLY A 276 5.62 10.47 -15.39
N ALA A 277 4.49 9.86 -15.75
CA ALA A 277 4.22 9.44 -17.12
C ALA A 277 2.90 10.00 -17.64
N HIS A 278 2.90 10.33 -18.93
CA HIS A 278 1.72 10.69 -19.72
C HIS A 278 2.12 10.78 -21.21
N PRO A 279 1.25 10.43 -22.18
CA PRO A 279 1.55 10.56 -23.61
C PRO A 279 1.98 11.97 -24.05
N ASN A 280 1.41 12.99 -23.39
CA ASN A 280 1.83 14.38 -23.54
C ASN A 280 3.02 14.72 -22.61
N PHE A 281 4.14 15.14 -23.21
CA PHE A 281 5.38 15.51 -22.50
C PHE A 281 5.15 16.52 -21.36
N GLY A 282 4.38 17.58 -21.62
CA GLY A 282 4.12 18.64 -20.64
C GLY A 282 3.33 18.15 -19.43
N VAL A 283 2.36 17.27 -19.67
CA VAL A 283 1.57 16.65 -18.60
C VAL A 283 2.43 15.70 -17.78
N ALA A 284 3.29 14.88 -18.42
CA ALA A 284 4.22 14.01 -17.71
C ALA A 284 5.17 14.81 -16.80
N LEU A 285 5.73 15.92 -17.33
CA LEU A 285 6.58 16.83 -16.58
C LEU A 285 5.85 17.49 -15.40
N GLU A 286 4.63 18.00 -15.60
CA GLU A 286 3.81 18.58 -14.52
C GLU A 286 3.47 17.55 -13.44
N ARG A 287 3.08 16.33 -13.84
CA ARG A 287 2.79 15.23 -12.91
C ARG A 287 4.00 14.87 -12.05
N THR A 288 5.18 14.82 -12.66
CA THR A 288 6.42 14.50 -11.93
C THR A 288 6.74 15.54 -10.86
N VAL A 289 6.60 16.84 -11.19
CA VAL A 289 6.87 17.94 -10.24
C VAL A 289 5.79 18.06 -9.17
N THR A 290 4.52 17.84 -9.52
CA THR A 290 3.43 17.88 -8.53
C THR A 290 3.47 16.70 -7.56
N GLU A 291 3.95 15.53 -8.02
CA GLU A 291 4.18 14.38 -7.14
C GLU A 291 5.30 14.61 -6.13
N LEU A 292 6.39 15.24 -6.56
CA LEU A 292 7.55 15.56 -5.72
C LEU A 292 7.17 16.35 -4.44
N LEU A 293 6.04 17.06 -4.45
CA LEU A 293 5.56 17.86 -3.32
C LEU A 293 4.16 17.45 -2.83
N GLN A 294 3.65 16.27 -3.22
CA GLN A 294 2.37 15.79 -2.75
C GLN A 294 2.44 15.50 -1.23
N GLY A 295 1.56 16.13 -0.45
CA GLY A 295 1.54 15.94 1.00
C GLY A 295 2.75 16.50 1.76
N ARG A 296 3.69 17.18 1.09
CA ARG A 296 4.94 17.67 1.67
C ARG A 296 5.02 19.19 1.61
N SER A 297 5.30 19.81 2.76
CA SER A 297 5.80 21.19 2.79
C SER A 297 7.31 21.19 2.52
N LEU A 298 7.89 22.38 2.30
CA LEU A 298 9.35 22.52 2.13
C LEU A 298 10.15 22.06 3.35
N LYS A 299 9.54 21.96 4.53
CA LYS A 299 10.19 21.48 5.76
C LYS A 299 10.21 19.96 5.85
N ASP A 300 9.39 19.27 5.07
CA ASP A 300 9.22 17.81 5.11
C ASP A 300 10.10 17.11 4.07
N LEU A 301 11.13 17.80 3.57
CA LEU A 301 12.07 17.34 2.54
C LEU A 301 13.41 16.86 3.13
N ASP A 302 13.43 16.48 4.42
CA ASP A 302 14.61 16.05 5.18
C ASP A 302 14.65 14.54 5.46
N VAL A 303 13.67 13.78 4.98
CA VAL A 303 13.48 12.34 5.27
C VAL A 303 14.05 11.38 4.22
N PHE A 304 14.75 11.88 3.21
CA PHE A 304 15.27 11.07 2.10
C PHE A 304 16.70 10.58 2.35
N THR A 305 17.21 9.73 1.46
CA THR A 305 18.54 9.11 1.58
C THR A 305 19.58 9.81 0.70
N PRO A 306 20.87 9.77 1.09
CA PRO A 306 21.97 10.12 0.20
C PRO A 306 22.06 9.14 -0.99
N PRO A 307 22.53 9.59 -2.16
CA PRO A 307 22.83 8.68 -3.25
C PRO A 307 23.99 7.74 -2.92
N SER A 308 24.03 6.57 -3.57
CA SER A 308 25.01 5.51 -3.34
C SER A 308 25.83 5.20 -4.59
N PHE A 309 27.07 4.72 -4.42
CA PHE A 309 27.87 4.09 -5.48
C PHE A 309 27.76 2.57 -5.46
N ASN A 310 27.10 2.00 -4.44
CA ASN A 310 26.84 0.57 -4.39
C ASN A 310 25.61 0.26 -5.24
N ASN A 311 25.84 -0.05 -6.51
CA ASN A 311 24.76 -0.35 -7.46
C ASN A 311 24.07 -1.69 -7.16
N ASP A 312 24.71 -2.60 -6.40
CA ASP A 312 24.08 -3.85 -5.98
C ASP A 312 22.92 -3.55 -5.00
N ASP A 313 23.18 -2.76 -3.93
CA ASP A 313 22.13 -2.33 -2.97
C ASP A 313 21.03 -1.49 -3.66
N VAL A 314 21.39 -0.68 -4.66
CA VAL A 314 20.41 0.12 -5.42
C VAL A 314 19.49 -0.77 -6.26
N ALA A 315 20.00 -1.90 -6.75
CA ALA A 315 19.27 -2.85 -7.58
C ALA A 315 18.46 -3.88 -6.79
N GLU A 316 18.66 -3.99 -5.47
CA GLU A 316 17.88 -4.89 -4.62
C GLU A 316 16.38 -4.61 -4.72
N HIS A 317 15.57 -5.67 -4.76
CA HIS A 317 14.14 -5.54 -4.93
C HIS A 317 13.47 -4.79 -3.76
N ALA A 318 13.93 -5.06 -2.54
CA ALA A 318 13.51 -4.32 -1.33
C ALA A 318 13.74 -2.80 -1.45
N ASN A 319 14.78 -2.36 -2.17
CA ASN A 319 15.00 -0.94 -2.46
C ASN A 319 13.93 -0.39 -3.42
N LEU A 320 13.57 -1.15 -4.46
CA LEU A 320 12.51 -0.78 -5.41
C LEU A 320 11.13 -0.74 -4.75
N GLU A 321 10.84 -1.68 -3.85
CA GLU A 321 9.63 -1.68 -3.01
C GLU A 321 9.57 -0.45 -2.10
N THR A 322 10.68 -0.11 -1.43
CA THR A 322 10.79 1.12 -0.63
C THR A 322 10.52 2.35 -1.50
N HIS A 323 11.04 2.36 -2.73
CA HIS A 323 10.76 3.41 -3.70
C HIS A 323 9.28 3.50 -4.10
N PHE A 324 8.56 2.39 -4.15
CA PHE A 324 7.12 2.37 -4.40
C PHE A 324 6.32 2.88 -3.19
N ILE A 325 6.69 2.47 -1.97
CA ILE A 325 5.98 2.80 -0.74
C ILE A 325 6.07 4.30 -0.42
N ASP A 326 7.27 4.88 -0.41
CA ASP A 326 7.46 6.26 0.02
C ASP A 326 8.56 7.06 -0.70
N SER A 327 9.22 6.44 -1.69
CA SER A 327 10.32 7.03 -2.46
C SER A 327 11.57 7.41 -1.65
N SER A 328 11.78 6.78 -0.49
CA SER A 328 12.97 6.97 0.34
C SER A 328 14.11 5.99 0.05
N GLY A 329 13.99 5.17 -1.00
CA GLY A 329 15.03 4.22 -1.39
C GLY A 329 16.31 4.88 -1.92
N LEU A 330 17.37 4.10 -2.01
CA LEU A 330 18.66 4.47 -2.58
C LEU A 330 18.56 4.80 -4.07
N ILE A 331 19.29 5.82 -4.48
CA ILE A 331 19.49 6.22 -5.88
C ILE A 331 20.99 6.17 -6.18
N SER A 332 21.38 5.67 -7.35
CA SER A 332 22.78 5.66 -7.76
C SER A 332 23.29 7.06 -8.08
N TRP A 333 24.54 7.35 -7.71
CA TRP A 333 25.25 8.55 -8.18
C TRP A 333 25.37 8.59 -9.71
N ASP A 334 25.32 7.43 -10.38
CA ASP A 334 25.45 7.36 -11.83
C ASP A 334 24.32 8.11 -12.54
N LEU A 335 23.12 8.20 -11.95
CA LEU A 335 22.00 9.00 -12.48
C LEU A 335 22.42 10.44 -12.82
N PHE A 336 23.38 10.99 -12.08
CA PHE A 336 23.82 12.39 -12.17
C PHE A 336 25.07 12.60 -13.05
N LYS A 337 25.53 11.58 -13.79
CA LYS A 337 26.67 11.72 -14.71
C LYS A 337 26.43 12.83 -15.74
N GLN A 338 27.52 13.46 -16.16
CA GLN A 338 27.50 14.46 -17.23
C GLN A 338 27.19 13.83 -18.61
N GLU A 339 27.72 12.63 -18.86
CA GLU A 339 27.42 11.84 -20.05
C GLU A 339 26.25 10.91 -19.74
N SER A 340 25.13 11.10 -20.43
CA SER A 340 23.95 10.25 -20.34
C SER A 340 24.09 9.01 -21.22
N ASP A 341 23.49 7.91 -20.79
CA ASP A 341 23.51 6.64 -21.53
C ASP A 341 22.53 6.66 -22.72
N TYR A 342 21.57 7.59 -22.69
CA TYR A 342 20.63 7.87 -23.77
C TYR A 342 20.70 9.35 -24.20
N PRO A 343 20.48 9.67 -25.48
CA PRO A 343 20.26 11.05 -25.91
C PRO A 343 18.88 11.53 -25.46
N PHE A 344 18.77 12.83 -25.19
CA PHE A 344 17.46 13.48 -25.00
C PHE A 344 16.60 13.31 -26.26
N VAL A 345 15.32 12.98 -26.09
CA VAL A 345 14.32 12.97 -27.15
C VAL A 345 13.16 13.89 -26.76
N ASP A 346 12.83 14.83 -27.64
CA ASP A 346 11.62 15.65 -27.51
C ASP A 346 10.40 14.86 -28.00
N TRP A 347 10.03 13.83 -27.24
CA TRP A 347 9.00 12.85 -27.59
C TRP A 347 7.58 13.43 -27.44
N ASP A 348 6.64 12.90 -28.21
CA ASP A 348 5.22 13.23 -28.11
C ASP A 348 4.37 12.03 -28.58
N PHE A 349 3.57 11.48 -27.68
CA PHE A 349 2.60 10.42 -27.95
C PHE A 349 1.15 10.93 -27.83
N SER A 350 0.96 12.24 -27.70
CA SER A 350 -0.35 12.84 -27.41
C SER A 350 -1.31 12.83 -28.60
N GLY A 351 -2.60 12.96 -28.29
CA GLY A 351 -3.69 12.94 -29.25
C GLY A 351 -5.03 13.12 -28.54
N THR A 352 -6.11 12.58 -29.11
CA THR A 352 -7.31 12.30 -28.32
C THR A 352 -7.02 11.15 -27.34
N THR A 353 -7.79 11.02 -26.25
CA THR A 353 -7.60 9.94 -25.28
C THR A 353 -7.66 8.54 -25.92
N GLU A 354 -8.47 8.35 -26.96
CA GLU A 354 -8.50 7.11 -27.76
C GLU A 354 -7.21 6.88 -28.57
N GLN A 355 -6.66 7.93 -29.19
CA GLN A 355 -5.38 7.85 -29.91
C GLN A 355 -4.22 7.60 -28.96
N GLU A 356 -4.22 8.28 -27.81
CA GLU A 356 -3.26 8.10 -26.73
C GLU A 356 -3.28 6.64 -26.23
N TYR A 357 -4.47 6.07 -25.99
CA TYR A 357 -4.61 4.65 -25.64
C TYR A 357 -3.98 3.74 -26.70
N GLN A 358 -4.27 3.98 -27.98
CA GLN A 358 -3.70 3.20 -29.08
C GLN A 358 -2.17 3.32 -29.16
N ASN A 359 -1.63 4.53 -28.96
CA ASN A 359 -0.19 4.78 -28.94
C ASN A 359 0.50 4.02 -27.80
N LEU A 360 -0.08 4.03 -26.60
CA LEU A 360 0.45 3.28 -25.45
C LEU A 360 0.37 1.76 -25.65
N MET A 361 -0.76 1.26 -26.16
CA MET A 361 -0.92 -0.16 -26.48
C MET A 361 0.07 -0.63 -27.56
N ALA A 362 0.41 0.22 -28.53
CA ALA A 362 1.41 -0.09 -29.56
C ALA A 362 2.81 -0.31 -28.95
N ILE A 363 3.16 0.37 -27.86
CA ILE A 363 4.42 0.13 -27.14
C ILE A 363 4.42 -1.28 -26.53
N PHE A 364 3.36 -1.68 -25.83
CA PHE A 364 3.26 -3.05 -25.29
C PHE A 364 3.32 -4.13 -26.38
N GLN A 365 2.63 -3.91 -27.51
CA GLN A 365 2.70 -4.80 -28.67
C GLN A 365 4.12 -4.92 -29.22
N ALA A 366 4.84 -3.81 -29.37
CA ALA A 366 6.23 -3.81 -29.83
C ALA A 366 7.18 -4.52 -28.85
N LEU A 367 6.83 -4.58 -27.57
CA LEU A 367 7.55 -5.31 -26.53
C LEU A 367 7.12 -6.78 -26.40
N ASN A 368 6.11 -7.23 -27.17
CA ASN A 368 5.48 -8.53 -27.01
C ASN A 368 4.93 -8.77 -25.59
N GLN A 369 4.44 -7.70 -24.97
CA GLN A 369 3.87 -7.71 -23.62
C GLN A 369 2.35 -7.76 -23.69
N GLU A 370 1.76 -8.68 -22.94
CA GLU A 370 0.31 -8.85 -22.91
C GLU A 370 -0.29 -7.92 -21.87
N VAL A 371 -1.48 -7.38 -22.16
CA VAL A 371 -2.17 -6.45 -21.27
C VAL A 371 -3.52 -7.05 -20.89
N TYR A 372 -3.80 -7.06 -19.59
CA TYR A 372 -5.05 -7.55 -19.02
C TYR A 372 -5.76 -6.36 -18.37
N ILE A 373 -7.03 -6.12 -18.74
CA ILE A 373 -7.79 -4.99 -18.21
C ILE A 373 -9.10 -5.48 -17.61
N MET A 374 -9.38 -5.08 -16.36
CA MET A 374 -10.70 -5.19 -15.76
C MET A 374 -11.34 -3.80 -15.68
N ASP A 375 -12.57 -3.67 -16.18
CA ASP A 375 -13.33 -2.42 -16.19
C ASP A 375 -14.35 -2.39 -15.04
N TYR A 376 -14.52 -1.22 -14.42
CA TYR A 376 -15.48 -0.97 -13.35
C TYR A 376 -16.34 0.25 -13.68
N GLN A 377 -17.66 0.11 -13.56
CA GLN A 377 -18.62 1.21 -13.80
C GLN A 377 -19.72 1.30 -12.73
N HIS A 378 -19.70 0.38 -11.76
CA HIS A 378 -20.77 0.19 -10.78
C HIS A 378 -20.96 1.38 -9.82
N LEU A 379 -19.98 2.28 -9.72
CA LEU A 379 -20.06 3.51 -8.93
C LEU A 379 -20.49 4.74 -9.75
N GLY A 380 -20.82 4.57 -11.04
CA GLY A 380 -21.23 5.66 -11.93
C GLY A 380 -20.09 6.58 -12.39
N VAL A 381 -18.85 6.14 -12.17
CA VAL A 381 -17.60 6.70 -12.70
C VAL A 381 -16.85 5.52 -13.32
N TYR A 382 -16.22 5.73 -14.48
CA TYR A 382 -15.42 4.68 -15.09
C TYR A 382 -14.10 4.56 -14.32
N ALA A 383 -13.75 3.33 -13.97
CA ALA A 383 -12.45 2.97 -13.44
C ALA A 383 -11.96 1.69 -14.13
N CYS A 384 -10.65 1.46 -14.09
CA CYS A 384 -10.04 0.23 -14.58
C CYS A 384 -8.88 -0.18 -13.68
N ARG A 385 -8.50 -1.46 -13.77
CA ARG A 385 -7.24 -1.99 -13.25
C ARG A 385 -6.55 -2.75 -14.36
N ILE A 386 -5.26 -2.46 -14.55
CA ILE A 386 -4.47 -2.93 -15.68
C ILE A 386 -3.29 -3.74 -15.14
N ILE A 387 -3.15 -4.96 -15.64
CA ILE A 387 -2.05 -5.88 -15.31
C ILE A 387 -1.26 -6.15 -16.58
N VAL A 388 0.06 -6.00 -16.49
CA VAL A 388 1.05 -6.27 -17.54
C VAL A 388 2.19 -7.06 -16.87
N PRO A 389 2.11 -8.38 -16.79
CA PRO A 389 3.11 -9.21 -16.11
C PRO A 389 4.50 -9.01 -16.70
N GLY A 390 5.49 -8.79 -15.85
CA GLY A 390 6.86 -8.40 -16.18
C GLY A 390 7.06 -6.89 -16.38
N MET A 391 6.02 -6.07 -16.18
CA MET A 391 6.10 -4.61 -16.28
C MET A 391 5.35 -3.87 -15.18
N SER A 392 4.13 -4.30 -14.82
CA SER A 392 3.30 -3.63 -13.81
C SER A 392 3.48 -4.20 -12.41
N ASP A 393 4.27 -5.26 -12.25
CA ASP A 393 4.56 -5.91 -10.97
C ASP A 393 5.31 -4.93 -10.07
N ILE A 394 4.91 -4.88 -8.80
CA ILE A 394 5.60 -4.14 -7.76
C ILE A 394 6.47 -5.08 -6.94
N TYR A 395 5.91 -6.24 -6.59
CA TYR A 395 6.58 -7.32 -5.86
C TYR A 395 6.88 -8.48 -6.81
N PRO A 396 7.90 -9.31 -6.52
CA PRO A 396 8.29 -10.43 -7.35
C PRO A 396 7.30 -11.60 -7.15
N ALA A 397 7.19 -12.48 -8.13
CA ALA A 397 6.28 -13.63 -8.04
C ALA A 397 6.58 -14.55 -6.84
N ASP A 398 7.84 -14.65 -6.45
CA ASP A 398 8.30 -15.42 -5.29
C ASP A 398 7.62 -15.00 -3.97
N ASP A 399 7.11 -13.76 -3.86
CA ASP A 399 6.39 -13.29 -2.68
C ASP A 399 5.05 -14.01 -2.48
N LEU A 400 4.50 -14.66 -3.51
CA LEU A 400 3.34 -15.55 -3.36
C LEU A 400 3.64 -16.74 -2.44
N ILE A 401 4.92 -17.10 -2.28
CA ILE A 401 5.38 -18.21 -1.43
C ILE A 401 5.99 -17.66 -0.14
N TYR A 402 6.88 -16.67 -0.24
CA TYR A 402 7.73 -16.25 0.88
C TYR A 402 7.22 -15.03 1.66
N ALA A 403 6.31 -14.23 1.09
CA ALA A 403 5.84 -12.98 1.69
C ALA A 403 4.33 -12.76 1.44
N ASN A 404 3.55 -13.84 1.45
CA ASN A 404 2.15 -13.80 1.07
C ASN A 404 1.29 -13.16 2.17
N ASN A 405 0.45 -12.20 1.79
CA ASN A 405 -0.44 -11.50 2.70
C ASN A 405 -1.50 -12.39 3.36
N ASN A 406 -1.63 -13.64 2.94
CA ASN A 406 -2.56 -14.62 3.46
C ASN A 406 -1.96 -15.55 4.54
N MET A 407 -0.65 -15.48 4.82
CA MET A 407 0.04 -16.35 5.78
C MET A 407 -0.54 -16.29 7.20
N GLY A 408 -1.09 -15.14 7.61
CA GLY A 408 -1.65 -14.96 8.95
C GLY A 408 -3.12 -15.31 9.09
N MET A 409 -3.77 -15.88 8.06
CA MET A 409 -5.21 -16.15 8.12
C MET A 409 -5.57 -17.17 9.19
N ASP A 410 -4.84 -18.28 9.27
CA ASP A 410 -5.12 -19.38 10.21
C ASP A 410 -4.82 -18.97 11.67
N TRP A 411 -3.94 -17.98 11.86
CA TRP A 411 -3.62 -17.41 13.16
C TRP A 411 -4.72 -16.50 13.71
N ARG A 412 -5.65 -16.04 12.88
CA ARG A 412 -6.58 -14.96 13.25
C ARG A 412 -7.46 -15.32 14.45
N GLU A 413 -8.09 -16.49 14.43
CA GLU A 413 -9.00 -16.91 15.49
C GLU A 413 -8.27 -17.00 16.83
N ILE A 414 -7.16 -17.75 16.88
CA ILE A 414 -6.43 -17.93 18.13
C ILE A 414 -5.85 -16.62 18.67
N LEU A 415 -5.28 -15.77 17.81
CA LEU A 415 -4.69 -14.50 18.25
C LEU A 415 -5.72 -13.54 18.85
N LEU A 416 -6.92 -13.45 18.27
CA LEU A 416 -8.00 -12.62 18.80
C LEU A 416 -8.55 -13.14 20.14
N ASP A 417 -8.49 -14.46 20.34
CA ASP A 417 -8.97 -15.14 21.55
C ASP A 417 -7.93 -15.14 22.70
N LEU A 418 -6.63 -15.08 22.40
CA LEU A 418 -5.55 -15.06 23.41
C LEU A 418 -5.82 -14.17 24.63
N PRO A 419 -6.30 -12.92 24.50
CA PRO A 419 -6.49 -12.04 25.65
C PRO A 419 -7.56 -12.52 26.65
N HIS A 420 -8.41 -13.49 26.28
CA HIS A 420 -9.30 -14.18 27.24
C HIS A 420 -8.52 -14.98 28.29
N PHE A 421 -7.29 -15.41 27.98
CA PHE A 421 -6.37 -16.14 28.86
C PHE A 421 -7.03 -17.33 29.57
N HIS A 422 -7.51 -18.28 28.76
CA HIS A 422 -8.26 -19.46 29.21
C HIS A 422 -7.69 -20.78 28.69
N HIS A 423 -6.63 -20.73 27.90
CA HIS A 423 -5.90 -21.90 27.40
C HIS A 423 -4.90 -22.40 28.45
N ASP A 424 -4.44 -23.64 28.28
CA ASP A 424 -3.37 -24.20 29.10
C ASP A 424 -1.98 -23.79 28.60
N GLN A 425 -0.96 -24.11 29.38
CA GLN A 425 0.43 -23.78 29.04
C GLN A 425 0.92 -24.51 27.80
N ASP A 426 0.41 -25.72 27.53
CA ASP A 426 0.80 -26.53 26.38
C ASP A 426 0.36 -25.82 25.08
N THR A 427 -0.86 -25.27 25.04
CA THR A 427 -1.34 -24.47 23.90
C THR A 427 -0.46 -23.23 23.65
N TYR A 428 -0.08 -22.50 24.70
CA TYR A 428 0.80 -21.33 24.53
C TYR A 428 2.20 -21.70 24.06
N GLN A 429 2.70 -22.88 24.45
CA GLN A 429 3.97 -23.41 23.96
C GLN A 429 3.88 -23.84 22.50
N GLU A 430 2.80 -24.52 22.09
CA GLU A 430 2.55 -24.89 20.70
C GLU A 430 2.56 -23.65 19.79
N LEU A 431 1.93 -22.55 20.22
CA LEU A 431 1.96 -21.29 19.46
C LEU A 431 3.36 -20.69 19.33
N LEU A 432 4.20 -20.79 20.37
CA LEU A 432 5.60 -20.36 20.28
C LEU A 432 6.38 -21.19 19.26
N ASP A 433 6.21 -22.52 19.33
CA ASP A 433 6.88 -23.46 18.44
C ASP A 433 6.44 -23.25 16.98
N GLU A 434 5.14 -23.04 16.72
CA GLU A 434 4.60 -22.75 15.39
C GLU A 434 5.09 -21.41 14.82
N LEU A 435 5.20 -20.36 15.63
CA LEU A 435 5.75 -19.06 15.19
C LEU A 435 7.20 -19.21 14.70
N ASP A 436 8.00 -20.05 15.38
CA ASP A 436 9.39 -20.32 15.02
C ASP A 436 9.51 -21.29 13.84
N GLU A 437 8.67 -22.33 13.76
CA GLU A 437 8.65 -23.30 12.65
C GLU A 437 8.25 -22.65 11.32
N GLN A 438 7.24 -21.77 11.34
CA GLN A 438 6.82 -21.01 10.14
C GLN A 438 7.78 -19.86 9.78
N GLY A 439 8.77 -19.57 10.64
CA GLY A 439 9.77 -18.54 10.38
C GLY A 439 9.19 -17.12 10.26
N ILE A 440 8.12 -16.82 10.98
CA ILE A 440 7.45 -15.51 10.92
C ILE A 440 8.38 -14.45 11.52
N ASP A 441 8.66 -13.39 10.76
CA ASP A 441 9.52 -12.28 11.21
C ASP A 441 8.94 -11.63 12.48
N ASP A 442 9.77 -11.55 13.53
CA ASP A 442 9.44 -10.95 14.83
C ASP A 442 9.01 -9.49 14.70
N ALA A 443 9.49 -8.78 13.68
CA ALA A 443 9.12 -7.39 13.40
C ALA A 443 7.73 -7.25 12.76
N THR A 444 7.13 -8.32 12.25
CA THR A 444 5.79 -8.29 11.64
C THR A 444 4.77 -7.73 12.62
N ARG A 445 3.94 -6.78 12.18
CA ARG A 445 2.86 -6.25 13.01
C ARG A 445 1.69 -7.22 12.97
N VAL A 446 1.25 -7.67 14.13
CA VAL A 446 0.16 -8.68 14.24
C VAL A 446 -1.12 -8.18 13.55
N ARG A 447 -1.46 -6.89 13.70
CA ARG A 447 -2.64 -6.32 13.04
C ARG A 447 -2.60 -6.39 11.50
N GLU A 448 -1.41 -6.32 10.90
CA GLU A 448 -1.21 -6.42 9.45
C GLU A 448 -1.27 -7.90 9.04
N PHE A 449 -0.58 -8.75 9.81
CA PHE A 449 -0.54 -10.20 9.62
C PHE A 449 -1.93 -10.85 9.56
N ILE A 450 -2.86 -10.47 10.46
CA ILE A 450 -4.22 -11.05 10.49
C ILE A 450 -5.29 -10.16 9.83
N GLY A 451 -4.89 -9.02 9.25
CA GLY A 451 -5.77 -8.13 8.47
C GLY A 451 -6.85 -7.41 9.27
N ILE A 452 -6.51 -6.78 10.41
CA ILE A 452 -7.49 -6.07 11.26
C ILE A 452 -7.21 -4.58 11.40
N VAL A 453 -8.28 -3.82 11.67
CA VAL A 453 -8.18 -2.40 12.05
C VAL A 453 -8.29 -2.32 13.57
N PRO A 454 -7.17 -2.10 14.28
CA PRO A 454 -7.15 -2.17 15.74
C PRO A 454 -7.91 -1.00 16.37
N PRO A 455 -8.38 -1.13 17.63
CA PRO A 455 -8.88 0.00 18.40
C PRO A 455 -7.76 1.06 18.52
N PRO A 456 -8.05 2.35 18.25
CA PRO A 456 -7.04 3.38 18.32
C PRO A 456 -6.37 3.44 19.70
N LYS A 457 -5.04 3.54 19.72
CA LYS A 457 -4.22 3.63 20.95
C LYS A 457 -4.29 2.39 21.86
N SER A 458 -4.75 1.24 21.36
CA SER A 458 -4.64 -0.05 22.05
C SER A 458 -3.31 -0.74 21.73
N GLY A 459 -2.97 -1.78 22.51
CA GLY A 459 -1.80 -2.62 22.26
C GLY A 459 -1.77 -3.24 20.87
N TRP A 460 -2.92 -3.61 20.32
CA TRP A 460 -3.06 -4.11 18.94
C TRP A 460 -2.50 -3.16 17.88
N THR A 461 -2.44 -1.85 18.16
CA THR A 461 -1.88 -0.86 17.21
C THR A 461 -0.39 -1.06 16.98
N THR A 462 0.33 -1.51 18.02
CA THR A 462 1.81 -1.59 18.04
C THR A 462 2.33 -3.02 18.22
N LEU A 463 1.45 -3.98 18.49
CA LEU A 463 1.81 -5.38 18.71
C LEU A 463 2.55 -5.96 17.51
N ARG A 464 3.75 -6.47 17.77
CA ARG A 464 4.55 -7.25 16.81
C ARG A 464 4.71 -8.69 17.30
N ILE A 465 5.12 -9.59 16.40
CA ILE A 465 5.32 -11.00 16.73
C ILE A 465 6.32 -11.19 17.89
N GLY A 466 7.43 -10.45 17.92
CA GLY A 466 8.36 -10.50 19.06
C GLY A 466 7.77 -10.00 20.38
N GLU A 467 6.82 -9.05 20.34
CA GLU A 467 6.07 -8.61 21.52
C GLU A 467 5.05 -9.65 21.97
N LEU A 468 4.41 -10.34 21.03
CA LEU A 468 3.54 -11.47 21.30
C LEU A 468 4.32 -12.63 21.95
N LYS A 469 5.52 -12.96 21.45
CA LYS A 469 6.42 -13.95 22.06
C LYS A 469 6.69 -13.63 23.53
N ALA A 470 6.94 -12.36 23.88
CA ALA A 470 7.09 -11.95 25.28
C ALA A 470 5.87 -12.31 26.15
N MET A 471 4.65 -12.10 25.62
CA MET A 471 3.40 -12.44 26.32
C MET A 471 3.20 -13.95 26.43
N LEU A 472 3.52 -14.71 25.38
CA LEU A 472 3.43 -16.17 25.38
C LEU A 472 4.43 -16.82 26.36
N TYR A 473 5.68 -16.34 26.41
CA TYR A 473 6.66 -16.82 27.39
C TYR A 473 6.26 -16.51 28.85
N LEU A 474 5.60 -15.38 29.10
CA LEU A 474 4.98 -15.12 30.40
C LEU A 474 3.86 -16.15 30.70
N ALA A 475 3.06 -16.53 29.71
CA ALA A 475 1.99 -17.50 29.86
C ALA A 475 2.53 -18.91 30.18
N THR A 476 3.63 -19.32 29.54
CA THR A 476 4.33 -20.59 29.80
C THR A 476 5.23 -20.57 31.04
N GLN A 477 5.35 -19.42 31.72
CA GLN A 477 6.19 -19.20 32.90
C GLN A 477 7.70 -19.34 32.64
N ASP A 478 8.13 -19.20 31.39
CA ASP A 478 9.54 -19.07 31.02
C ASP A 478 9.97 -17.60 31.14
N LEU A 479 10.34 -17.21 32.36
CA LEU A 479 10.65 -15.82 32.69
C LEU A 479 11.95 -15.31 32.06
N GLU A 480 12.89 -16.20 31.72
CA GLU A 480 14.15 -15.82 31.06
C GLU A 480 13.87 -15.36 29.62
N ASN A 481 13.17 -16.18 28.84
CA ASN A 481 12.78 -15.79 27.48
C ASN A 481 11.78 -14.63 27.46
N ALA A 482 10.86 -14.57 28.43
CA ALA A 482 9.98 -13.41 28.59
C ALA A 482 10.76 -12.10 28.78
N LEU A 483 11.86 -12.11 29.53
CA LEU A 483 12.71 -10.95 29.74
C LEU A 483 13.41 -10.51 28.45
N ASP A 484 13.97 -11.46 27.69
CA ASP A 484 14.65 -11.17 26.43
C ASP A 484 13.70 -10.52 25.41
N TRP A 485 12.50 -11.08 25.25
CA TRP A 485 11.49 -10.53 24.34
C TRP A 485 10.84 -9.24 24.85
N ALA A 486 10.71 -9.06 26.17
CA ALA A 486 10.27 -7.77 26.74
C ALA A 486 11.32 -6.66 26.50
N ASN A 487 12.62 -6.99 26.57
CA ASN A 487 13.70 -6.09 26.21
C ASN A 487 13.70 -5.77 24.71
N TRP A 488 13.55 -6.79 23.85
CA TRP A 488 13.40 -6.60 22.40
C TRP A 488 12.22 -5.65 22.10
N THR A 489 11.09 -5.87 22.78
CA THR A 489 9.88 -5.04 22.63
C THR A 489 10.14 -3.58 22.98
N LEU A 490 10.79 -3.30 24.10
CA LEU A 490 11.16 -1.92 24.44
C LEU A 490 12.09 -1.31 23.40
N ASN A 491 13.12 -2.05 22.96
CA ASN A 491 14.09 -1.53 22.00
C ASN A 491 13.45 -1.20 20.64
N MET A 492 12.57 -2.08 20.14
CA MET A 492 11.94 -1.94 18.83
C MET A 492 10.71 -1.02 18.83
N ASN A 493 9.90 -1.01 19.91
CA ASN A 493 8.57 -0.39 19.88
C ASN A 493 8.41 0.84 20.79
N GLN A 494 9.35 1.16 21.68
CA GLN A 494 9.17 2.26 22.65
C GLN A 494 8.86 3.62 22.00
N SER A 495 9.35 3.87 20.78
CA SER A 495 9.14 5.14 20.05
C SER A 495 7.70 5.32 19.58
N VAL A 496 6.95 4.23 19.41
CA VAL A 496 5.56 4.22 18.94
C VAL A 496 4.55 3.89 20.04
N PHE A 497 5.00 3.47 21.22
CA PHE A 497 4.14 3.24 22.37
C PHE A 497 3.55 4.53 22.93
N THR A 498 2.36 4.40 23.53
CA THR A 498 1.84 5.42 24.43
C THR A 498 2.77 5.54 25.66
N PRO A 499 2.81 6.72 26.32
CA PRO A 499 3.59 6.88 27.55
C PRO A 499 3.25 5.82 28.61
N GLU A 500 1.97 5.44 28.70
CA GLU A 500 1.46 4.41 29.62
C GLU A 500 1.99 3.01 29.28
N ARG A 501 1.93 2.59 28.01
CA ARG A 501 2.43 1.28 27.55
C ARG A 501 3.95 1.18 27.66
N ALA A 502 4.67 2.24 27.31
CA ALA A 502 6.12 2.30 27.50
C ALA A 502 6.50 2.21 29.00
N ASN A 503 5.69 2.81 29.89
CA ASN A 503 5.87 2.68 31.33
C ASN A 503 5.60 1.25 31.84
N TYR A 504 4.55 0.59 31.33
CA TYR A 504 4.28 -0.81 31.63
C TYR A 504 5.48 -1.70 31.28
N TYR A 505 6.01 -1.61 30.05
CA TYR A 505 7.14 -2.45 29.66
C TYR A 505 8.42 -2.16 30.45
N ARG A 506 8.69 -0.88 30.79
CA ARG A 506 9.79 -0.56 31.72
C ARG A 506 9.58 -1.22 33.09
N CYS A 507 8.35 -1.22 33.59
CA CYS A 507 8.01 -1.92 34.83
C CYS A 507 8.18 -3.43 34.70
N LEU A 508 7.72 -4.03 33.60
CA LEU A 508 7.77 -5.46 33.33
C LEU A 508 9.21 -5.95 33.29
N VAL A 509 10.08 -5.32 32.50
CA VAL A 509 11.51 -5.68 32.39
C VAL A 509 12.20 -5.64 33.74
N ASN A 510 12.09 -4.52 34.48
CA ASN A 510 12.71 -4.41 35.81
C ASN A 510 12.09 -5.39 36.83
N SER A 511 10.84 -5.80 36.63
CA SER A 511 10.20 -6.79 37.50
C SER A 511 10.69 -8.19 37.17
N LEU A 512 10.79 -8.57 35.89
CA LEU A 512 11.34 -9.85 35.46
C LEU A 512 12.77 -10.04 35.96
N GLU A 513 13.64 -9.04 35.80
CA GLU A 513 15.01 -9.04 36.36
C GLU A 513 15.01 -9.27 37.88
N LEU A 514 14.07 -8.65 38.61
CA LEU A 514 13.97 -8.78 40.06
C LEU A 514 13.45 -10.16 40.49
N PHE A 515 12.50 -10.73 39.76
CA PHE A 515 11.93 -12.05 40.07
C PHE A 515 12.87 -13.21 39.69
N LEU A 516 13.78 -12.99 38.74
CA LEU A 516 14.87 -13.91 38.38
C LEU A 516 16.08 -13.82 39.32
N ASP A 517 16.22 -12.76 40.13
CA ASP A 517 17.34 -12.58 41.07
C ASP A 517 17.15 -13.45 42.33
N GLU A 518 18.00 -14.48 42.48
CA GLU A 518 17.96 -15.40 43.63
C GLU A 518 18.34 -14.76 44.99
N ASN A 519 18.92 -13.55 44.99
CA ASN A 519 19.42 -12.87 46.19
C ASN A 519 18.48 -11.79 46.72
N ARG A 520 17.41 -11.45 45.99
CA ARG A 520 16.49 -10.36 46.34
C ARG A 520 15.08 -10.89 46.56
N ASP A 521 14.42 -10.35 47.57
CA ASP A 521 12.99 -10.61 47.80
C ASP A 521 12.16 -9.53 47.09
N PRO A 522 11.38 -9.87 46.03
CA PRO A 522 10.59 -8.89 45.30
C PRO A 522 9.67 -8.05 46.20
N ALA A 523 9.11 -8.63 47.27
CA ALA A 523 8.19 -7.94 48.16
C ALA A 523 8.80 -6.67 48.80
N GLN A 524 10.11 -6.64 49.00
CA GLN A 524 10.82 -5.49 49.57
C GLN A 524 10.86 -4.28 48.62
N TYR A 525 10.75 -4.51 47.31
CA TYR A 525 10.85 -3.47 46.29
C TYR A 525 9.48 -2.96 45.82
N ARG A 526 8.38 -3.66 46.16
CA ARG A 526 7.00 -3.30 45.74
C ARG A 526 6.71 -1.81 45.95
N ALA A 527 6.97 -1.29 47.15
CA ALA A 527 6.65 0.08 47.50
C ALA A 527 7.42 1.14 46.67
N VAL A 528 8.64 0.85 46.23
CA VAL A 528 9.40 1.77 45.36
C VAL A 528 9.02 1.60 43.89
N PHE A 529 8.75 0.37 43.44
CA PHE A 529 8.20 0.11 42.11
C PHE A 529 6.86 0.84 41.91
N GLU A 530 5.95 0.77 42.89
CA GLU A 530 4.66 1.46 42.83
C GLU A 530 4.80 2.99 42.79
N LYS A 531 5.87 3.55 43.37
CA LYS A 531 6.19 4.98 43.27
C LYS A 531 6.78 5.36 41.91
N MET A 532 7.58 4.48 41.32
CA MET A 532 8.26 4.73 40.05
C MET A 532 7.31 4.55 38.86
N TYR A 533 6.61 3.41 38.81
CA TYR A 533 5.82 2.97 37.66
C TYR A 533 4.31 3.13 37.88
N GLY A 534 3.87 3.43 39.10
CA GLY A 534 2.45 3.51 39.44
C GLY A 534 1.84 2.14 39.75
N LYS A 535 0.84 2.13 40.64
CA LYS A 535 0.26 0.88 41.18
C LYS A 535 -0.28 -0.07 40.11
N SER A 536 -1.01 0.45 39.13
CA SER A 536 -1.65 -0.35 38.08
C SER A 536 -0.62 -1.13 37.25
N ALA A 537 0.47 -0.48 36.83
CA ALA A 537 1.52 -1.14 36.04
C ALA A 537 2.22 -2.25 36.84
N VAL A 538 2.55 -2.00 38.11
CA VAL A 538 3.21 -2.99 38.97
C VAL A 538 2.26 -4.14 39.33
N GLU A 539 0.97 -3.86 39.54
CA GLU A 539 -0.04 -4.90 39.77
C GLU A 539 -0.18 -5.82 38.56
N PHE A 540 -0.34 -5.26 37.35
CA PHE A 540 -0.45 -6.07 36.15
C PHE A 540 0.83 -6.87 35.88
N ALA A 541 2.00 -6.22 35.86
CA ALA A 541 3.27 -6.87 35.55
C ALA A 541 3.59 -8.00 36.54
N TRP A 542 3.40 -7.79 37.84
CA TRP A 542 3.70 -8.83 38.83
C TRP A 542 2.67 -9.96 38.80
N ASN A 543 1.39 -9.66 38.52
CA ASN A 543 0.39 -10.70 38.31
C ASN A 543 0.76 -11.59 37.11
N ALA A 544 1.16 -11.00 35.98
CA ALA A 544 1.58 -11.75 34.80
C ALA A 544 2.81 -12.63 35.08
N ILE A 545 3.84 -12.09 35.74
CA ILE A 545 5.04 -12.85 36.15
C ILE A 545 4.69 -14.04 37.05
N GLN A 546 3.61 -13.93 37.84
CA GLN A 546 3.17 -14.95 38.79
C GLN A 546 2.07 -15.88 38.23
N GLY A 547 1.91 -15.95 36.91
CA GLY A 547 0.99 -16.86 36.23
C GLY A 547 -0.41 -16.30 35.94
N GLY A 548 -0.60 -14.99 36.09
CA GLY A 548 -1.80 -14.28 35.65
C GLY A 548 -1.76 -13.92 34.16
N ASN A 549 -2.86 -13.36 33.66
CA ASN A 549 -3.01 -13.00 32.25
C ASN A 549 -1.91 -12.02 31.77
N PRO A 550 -1.06 -12.41 30.81
CA PRO A 550 0.06 -11.58 30.34
C PRO A 550 -0.29 -10.64 29.19
N PHE A 551 -1.48 -10.76 28.59
CA PHE A 551 -1.90 -10.04 27.39
C PHE A 551 -2.31 -8.58 27.68
N TYR A 552 -1.32 -7.77 28.05
CA TYR A 552 -1.52 -6.39 28.49
C TYR A 552 -2.08 -5.49 27.39
N ASP A 553 -3.22 -4.84 27.70
CA ASP A 553 -3.86 -3.82 26.85
C ASP A 553 -4.17 -4.35 25.43
N LEU A 554 -4.50 -5.66 25.38
CA LEU A 554 -5.11 -6.32 24.23
C LEU A 554 -6.60 -6.57 24.51
N LEU A 555 -7.45 -6.11 23.59
CA LEU A 555 -8.88 -6.38 23.63
C LEU A 555 -9.14 -7.79 23.06
N ALA A 556 -9.83 -8.64 23.81
CA ALA A 556 -10.25 -9.96 23.36
C ALA A 556 -11.49 -9.85 22.45
N ASP A 557 -11.54 -10.63 21.37
CA ASP A 557 -12.70 -10.75 20.48
C ASP A 557 -12.62 -12.07 19.70
N ASP A 558 -13.51 -12.26 18.73
CA ASP A 558 -13.48 -13.36 17.76
C ASP A 558 -13.42 -12.83 16.32
N GLU A 559 -13.49 -13.73 15.34
CA GLU A 559 -13.49 -13.37 13.92
C GLU A 559 -14.70 -12.54 13.45
N HIS A 560 -15.71 -12.33 14.30
CA HIS A 560 -16.78 -11.36 14.01
C HIS A 560 -16.34 -9.91 14.30
N LEU A 561 -15.26 -9.70 15.06
CA LEU A 561 -14.61 -8.41 15.31
C LEU A 561 -15.57 -7.34 15.85
N GLN A 562 -16.58 -7.73 16.63
CA GLN A 562 -17.67 -6.84 17.08
C GLN A 562 -17.17 -5.70 17.97
N GLN A 563 -16.15 -5.95 18.78
CA GLN A 563 -15.54 -4.98 19.68
C GLN A 563 -14.50 -4.10 18.97
N PHE A 564 -13.99 -4.53 17.82
CA PHE A 564 -13.12 -3.74 16.94
C PHE A 564 -13.94 -2.70 16.15
N HIS A 565 -14.48 -1.69 16.84
CA HIS A 565 -15.38 -0.69 16.23
C HIS A 565 -14.80 0.05 15.01
N ALA A 566 -13.49 0.25 14.95
CA ALA A 566 -12.83 0.84 13.79
C ALA A 566 -12.88 -0.09 12.57
N HIS A 567 -12.74 -1.40 12.79
CA HIS A 567 -12.93 -2.42 11.77
C HIS A 567 -14.39 -2.55 11.36
N GLN A 568 -15.34 -2.48 12.31
CA GLN A 568 -16.77 -2.43 11.98
C GLN A 568 -17.15 -1.23 11.10
N LYS A 569 -16.49 -0.07 11.27
CA LYS A 569 -16.64 1.08 10.37
C LYS A 569 -16.13 0.81 8.96
N LEU A 570 -15.01 0.10 8.83
CA LEU A 570 -14.49 -0.39 7.55
C LEU A 570 -15.51 -1.32 6.87
N LEU A 571 -16.04 -2.31 7.59
CA LEU A 571 -17.06 -3.23 7.06
C LEU A 571 -18.33 -2.48 6.61
N ASN A 572 -18.78 -1.49 7.39
CA ASN A 572 -19.90 -0.64 7.01
C ASN A 572 -19.62 0.16 5.72
N ALA A 573 -18.41 0.68 5.53
CA ALA A 573 -18.01 1.31 4.27
C ALA A 573 -18.02 0.31 3.11
N TYR A 574 -17.55 -0.92 3.33
CA TYR A 574 -17.61 -1.98 2.32
C TYR A 574 -19.04 -2.38 1.95
N HIS A 575 -19.96 -2.44 2.92
CA HIS A 575 -21.37 -2.71 2.66
C HIS A 575 -22.03 -1.67 1.75
N LYS A 576 -21.61 -0.40 1.80
CA LYS A 576 -22.05 0.63 0.84
C LYS A 576 -21.67 0.22 -0.60
N LEU A 577 -20.47 -0.33 -0.79
CA LEU A 577 -20.00 -0.85 -2.08
C LEU A 577 -20.73 -2.13 -2.51
N GLN A 578 -20.92 -3.10 -1.61
CA GLN A 578 -21.66 -4.33 -1.92
C GLN A 578 -23.07 -4.03 -2.43
N LYS A 579 -23.74 -3.03 -1.84
CA LYS A 579 -25.03 -2.55 -2.32
C LYS A 579 -24.93 -1.96 -3.72
N ALA A 580 -23.98 -1.04 -3.96
CA ALA A 580 -23.80 -0.41 -5.27
C ALA A 580 -23.50 -1.44 -6.38
N LYS A 581 -22.67 -2.44 -6.09
CA LYS A 581 -22.40 -3.57 -6.99
C LYS A 581 -23.68 -4.36 -7.26
N THR A 582 -24.42 -4.76 -6.23
CA THR A 582 -25.68 -5.50 -6.40
C THR A 582 -26.66 -4.74 -7.29
N ASP A 583 -26.87 -3.45 -7.00
CA ASP A 583 -27.79 -2.59 -7.75
C ASP A 583 -27.37 -2.47 -9.24
N TYR A 584 -26.07 -2.29 -9.52
CA TYR A 584 -25.56 -2.17 -10.89
C TYR A 584 -25.77 -3.47 -11.68
N TRP A 585 -25.35 -4.62 -11.14
CA TRP A 585 -25.44 -5.89 -11.85
C TRP A 585 -26.89 -6.40 -12.00
N GLN A 586 -27.78 -6.09 -11.05
CA GLN A 586 -29.22 -6.37 -11.21
C GLN A 586 -29.86 -5.53 -12.32
N SER A 587 -29.39 -4.31 -12.55
CA SER A 587 -29.91 -3.44 -13.61
C SER A 587 -29.35 -3.76 -15.01
N ALA A 588 -28.26 -4.53 -15.07
CA ALA A 588 -27.61 -4.95 -16.32
C ALA A 588 -28.18 -6.25 -16.90
N VAL A 589 -28.99 -6.98 -16.13
CA VAL A 589 -29.80 -8.15 -16.54
C VAL A 589 -31.19 -7.68 -16.92
#